data_AF-A0A7R9DUU5-F1
#
_entry.id   AF-A0A7R9DUU5-F1
#
_cell.length_a   1.000
_cell.length_b   1.000
_cell.length_c   1.000
_cell.angle_alpha   90.00
_cell.angle_beta   90.00
_cell.angle_gamma   90.00
#
_symmetry.space_group_name_H-M   'P 1'
#
loop_
_entity.id
_entity.type
_entity.pdbx_description
1 polymer ?
#
loop_
_entity_poly.entity_id
_entity_poly.type
_entity_poly.pdbx_seq_one_letter_code
_entity_poly.pdbx_strand_id
1 'polypeptide(L)'
;SCADCVSQVTSYDLVSVICHHGTAGGGHYTCYSLNCISEQWFEFDDQYVTQVSPETVQNCEAYVLFYKKSSEAMGKLRHRAVELTELSQNEPSLMQFYVSKQWVNKFNTFAEPGPIDNSDFLCAHGGVHPSKEPFVNQLCTVLSQGVWEYLYDT
;
A
#
# COMPACT_ATOMS: atom_id res chain seq x y z
N SER A 1 -2.34 25.71 10.93
CA SER A 1 -1.73 25.91 9.60
C SER A 1 -0.63 24.88 9.42
N CYS A 2 -0.92 23.77 8.73
CA CYS A 2 0.05 22.70 8.51
C CYS A 2 0.94 23.09 7.33
N ALA A 3 2.15 23.58 7.62
CA ALA A 3 3.12 23.98 6.59
C ALA A 3 4.06 22.83 6.17
N ASP A 4 3.94 21.63 6.75
CA ASP A 4 4.98 20.60 6.64
C ASP A 4 4.51 19.25 6.04
N CYS A 5 3.35 19.19 5.38
CA CYS A 5 2.96 17.99 4.63
C CYS A 5 3.55 17.99 3.20
N VAL A 6 4.86 18.18 3.08
CA VAL A 6 5.55 18.07 1.78
C VAL A 6 5.87 16.60 1.53
N SER A 7 5.19 16.02 0.54
CA SER A 7 5.47 14.67 0.02
C SER A 7 6.96 14.54 -0.31
N GLN A 8 7.64 13.59 0.32
CA GLN A 8 9.06 13.31 0.05
C GLN A 8 9.23 12.37 -1.14
N VAL A 9 8.16 11.65 -1.51
CA VAL A 9 8.14 10.77 -2.68
C VAL A 9 7.59 11.50 -3.89
N THR A 10 8.37 11.48 -4.98
CA THR A 10 8.03 12.11 -6.27
C THR A 10 7.98 11.13 -7.44
N SER A 11 8.33 9.86 -7.22
CA SER A 11 8.24 8.80 -8.23
C SER A 11 6.85 8.16 -8.25
N TYR A 12 6.40 7.83 -9.45
CA TYR A 12 5.09 7.26 -9.71
C TYR A 12 5.17 6.20 -10.80
N ASP A 13 4.60 5.04 -10.53
CA ASP A 13 4.51 3.94 -11.48
C ASP A 13 3.12 3.94 -12.11
N LEU A 14 3.05 3.82 -13.44
CA LEU A 14 1.78 3.68 -14.15
C LEU A 14 1.21 2.29 -13.84
N VAL A 15 -0.03 2.24 -13.34
CA VAL A 15 -0.69 0.97 -12.97
C VAL A 15 -1.91 0.66 -13.83
N SER A 16 -2.53 1.68 -14.43
CA SER A 16 -3.64 1.47 -15.35
C SER A 16 -3.84 2.66 -16.29
N VAL A 17 -4.35 2.39 -17.49
CA VAL A 17 -4.71 3.36 -18.53
C VAL A 17 -6.13 3.08 -18.99
N ILE A 18 -6.99 4.09 -18.98
CA ILE A 18 -8.30 4.02 -19.63
C ILE A 18 -8.17 4.65 -21.01
N CYS A 19 -8.66 3.95 -22.02
CA CYS A 19 -8.76 4.43 -23.39
C CYS A 19 -10.22 4.73 -23.72
N HIS A 20 -10.43 5.73 -24.57
CA HIS A 20 -11.74 6.04 -25.11
C HIS A 20 -11.68 6.00 -26.63
N HIS A 21 -12.39 5.05 -27.22
CA HIS A 21 -12.47 4.83 -28.65
C HIS A 21 -13.77 5.43 -29.16
N GLY A 22 -13.71 6.64 -29.74
CA GLY A 22 -14.89 7.28 -30.29
C GLY A 22 -14.83 8.79 -30.28
N THR A 23 -16.00 9.42 -30.31
CA THR A 23 -16.13 10.88 -30.38
C THR A 23 -16.68 11.42 -29.06
N ALA A 24 -16.70 12.75 -28.89
CA ALA A 24 -17.32 13.38 -27.73
C ALA A 24 -18.83 13.05 -27.57
N GLY A 25 -19.51 12.63 -28.65
CA GLY A 25 -20.92 12.24 -28.62
C GLY A 25 -21.18 10.79 -28.21
N GLY A 26 -20.12 9.98 -28.07
CA GLY A 26 -20.21 8.57 -27.72
C GLY A 26 -19.00 7.78 -28.20
N GLY A 27 -18.73 6.68 -27.50
CA GLY A 27 -17.62 5.78 -27.80
C GLY A 27 -17.59 4.58 -26.85
N HIS A 28 -16.52 3.82 -26.97
CA HIS A 28 -16.27 2.61 -26.19
C HIS A 28 -15.06 2.83 -25.27
N TYR A 29 -15.15 2.35 -24.03
CA TYR A 29 -14.06 2.49 -23.06
C TYR A 29 -13.42 1.13 -22.81
N THR A 30 -12.11 1.07 -23.01
CA THR A 30 -11.30 -0.10 -22.64
C THR A 30 -10.27 0.31 -21.58
N CYS A 31 -9.69 -0.68 -20.90
CA CYS A 31 -8.72 -0.45 -19.84
C CYS A 31 -7.50 -1.36 -20.02
N TYR A 32 -6.31 -0.78 -19.92
CA TYR A 32 -5.09 -1.53 -19.66
C TYR A 32 -4.78 -1.46 -18.16
N SER A 33 -4.48 -2.59 -17.53
CA SER A 33 -4.12 -2.62 -16.10
C SER A 33 -3.00 -3.62 -15.83
N LEU A 34 -2.07 -3.22 -14.96
CA LEU A 34 -0.97 -4.04 -14.51
C LEU A 34 -1.44 -4.98 -13.39
N ASN A 35 -1.30 -6.29 -13.61
CA ASN A 35 -1.47 -7.27 -12.55
C ASN A 35 -0.25 -7.21 -11.62
N CYS A 36 -0.44 -6.81 -10.37
CA CYS A 36 0.65 -6.65 -9.40
C CYS A 36 1.26 -7.97 -8.89
N ILE A 37 0.62 -9.12 -9.14
CA ILE A 37 1.10 -10.44 -8.74
C ILE A 37 1.97 -11.04 -9.84
N SER A 38 1.50 -11.00 -11.09
CA SER A 38 2.24 -11.55 -12.23
C SER A 38 3.18 -10.56 -12.92
N GLU A 39 3.09 -9.28 -12.58
CA GLU A 39 3.81 -8.17 -13.22
C GLU A 39 3.58 -8.10 -14.73
N GLN A 40 2.36 -8.44 -15.17
CA GLN A 40 1.95 -8.46 -16.58
C GLN A 40 0.79 -7.50 -16.84
N TRP A 41 0.80 -6.89 -18.02
CA TRP A 41 -0.28 -6.02 -18.48
C TRP A 41 -1.40 -6.81 -19.11
N PHE A 42 -2.63 -6.37 -18.85
CA PHE A 42 -3.84 -6.92 -19.43
C PHE A 42 -4.71 -5.80 -19.99
N GLU A 43 -5.28 -6.05 -21.16
CA GLU A 43 -6.38 -5.31 -21.73
C GLU A 43 -7.70 -5.92 -21.26
N PHE A 44 -8.60 -5.05 -20.82
CA PHE A 44 -9.97 -5.35 -20.43
C PHE A 44 -10.89 -4.62 -21.41
N ASP A 45 -11.56 -5.41 -22.23
CA ASP A 45 -12.54 -4.98 -23.23
C ASP A 45 -13.85 -5.73 -22.98
N ASP A 46 -14.74 -5.12 -22.18
CA ASP A 46 -15.98 -5.71 -21.67
C ASP A 46 -15.78 -7.12 -21.08
N GLN A 47 -16.21 -8.15 -21.80
CA GLN A 47 -16.13 -9.55 -21.39
C GLN A 47 -14.79 -10.22 -21.74
N TYR A 48 -13.92 -9.53 -22.47
CA TYR A 48 -12.64 -10.04 -22.96
C TYR A 48 -11.48 -9.50 -22.12
N VAL A 49 -10.63 -10.41 -21.66
CA VAL A 49 -9.41 -10.09 -20.93
C VAL A 49 -8.23 -10.71 -21.66
N THR A 50 -7.31 -9.88 -22.13
CA THR A 50 -6.18 -10.30 -22.97
C THR A 50 -4.88 -9.79 -22.39
N GLN A 51 -3.88 -10.66 -22.25
CA GLN A 51 -2.54 -10.23 -21.87
C GLN A 51 -1.91 -9.43 -23.00
N VAL A 52 -1.29 -8.29 -22.68
CA VAL A 52 -0.62 -7.40 -23.64
C VAL A 52 0.79 -7.06 -23.18
N SER A 53 1.62 -6.55 -24.08
CA SER A 53 2.96 -6.09 -23.73
C SER A 53 2.93 -4.64 -23.21
N PRO A 54 3.94 -4.21 -22.43
CA PRO A 54 4.08 -2.82 -22.02
C PRO A 54 4.11 -1.85 -23.21
N GLU A 55 4.69 -2.27 -24.35
CA GLU A 55 4.76 -1.46 -25.57
C GLU A 55 3.36 -1.19 -26.15
N THR A 56 2.43 -2.15 -26.07
CA THR A 56 1.02 -1.93 -26.45
C THR A 56 0.41 -0.82 -25.59
N VAL A 57 0.62 -0.88 -24.28
CA VAL A 57 0.09 0.10 -23.32
C VAL A 57 0.70 1.48 -23.55
N GLN A 58 2.00 1.55 -23.85
CA GLN A 58 2.69 2.82 -24.13
C GLN A 58 2.14 3.55 -25.36
N ASN A 59 1.67 2.80 -26.37
CA ASN A 59 1.20 3.35 -27.63
C ASN A 59 -0.32 3.54 -27.72
N CYS A 60 -1.06 3.30 -26.62
CA CYS A 60 -2.51 3.44 -26.62
C CYS A 60 -2.96 4.92 -26.61
N GLU A 61 -4.19 5.18 -27.08
CA GLU A 61 -4.82 6.49 -26.98
C GLU A 61 -5.37 6.70 -25.56
N ALA A 62 -4.46 7.11 -24.66
CA ALA A 62 -4.79 7.30 -23.25
C ALA A 62 -5.78 8.45 -23.04
N TYR A 63 -6.85 8.16 -22.29
CA TYR A 63 -7.84 9.13 -21.83
C TYR A 63 -7.68 9.46 -20.34
N VAL A 64 -7.51 8.45 -19.48
CA VAL A 64 -7.23 8.62 -18.04
C VAL A 64 -6.08 7.71 -17.65
N LEU A 65 -5.14 8.23 -16.84
CA LEU A 65 -3.98 7.50 -16.35
C LEU A 65 -4.06 7.36 -14.83
N PHE A 66 -3.89 6.14 -14.34
CA PHE A 66 -3.77 5.84 -12.91
C PHE A 66 -2.33 5.54 -12.56
N TYR A 67 -1.80 6.32 -11.63
CA TYR A 67 -0.44 6.19 -11.12
C TYR A 67 -0.45 5.84 -9.63
N LYS A 68 0.50 5.00 -9.22
CA LYS A 68 0.78 4.69 -7.82
C LYS A 68 2.12 5.31 -7.43
N LYS A 69 2.17 6.05 -6.32
CA LYS A 69 3.45 6.52 -5.76
C LYS A 69 4.39 5.33 -5.51
N SER A 70 5.65 5.48 -5.89
CA SER A 70 6.68 4.47 -5.74
C SER A 70 7.89 5.02 -4.98
N SER A 71 8.44 4.20 -4.07
CA SER A 71 9.60 4.57 -3.26
C SER A 71 10.47 3.35 -3.06
N GLU A 72 11.67 3.39 -3.66
CA GLU A 72 12.67 2.33 -3.51
C GLU A 72 13.10 2.18 -2.04
N ALA A 73 13.21 3.30 -1.33
CA ALA A 73 13.54 3.32 0.10
C ALA A 73 12.49 2.55 0.92
N MET A 74 11.19 2.75 0.65
CA MET A 74 10.13 1.98 1.31
C MET A 74 10.14 0.51 0.94
N GLY A 75 10.52 0.17 -0.30
CA GLY A 75 10.72 -1.23 -0.71
C GLY A 75 11.80 -1.92 0.13
N LYS A 76 12.96 -1.26 0.30
CA LYS A 76 14.07 -1.76 1.14
C LYS A 76 13.67 -1.91 2.61
N LEU A 77 12.96 -0.91 3.13
CA LEU A 77 12.47 -0.90 4.51
C LEU A 77 11.51 -2.07 4.76
N ARG A 78 10.52 -2.30 3.87
CA ARG A 78 9.63 -3.46 3.95
C ARG A 78 10.36 -4.79 3.89
N HIS A 79 11.32 -4.93 2.97
CA HIS A 79 12.11 -6.15 2.85
C HIS A 79 12.88 -6.46 4.14
N ARG A 80 13.51 -5.44 4.74
CA ARG A 80 14.22 -5.59 6.01
C ARG A 80 13.30 -5.96 7.18
N ALA A 81 12.09 -5.40 7.24
CA ALA A 81 11.11 -5.76 8.26
C ALA A 81 10.67 -7.23 8.16
N VAL A 82 10.52 -7.77 6.95
CA VAL A 82 10.23 -9.21 6.73
C VAL A 82 11.39 -10.08 7.21
N GLU A 83 12.64 -9.73 6.84
CA GLU A 83 13.83 -10.46 7.28
C GLU A 83 13.95 -10.48 8.81
N LEU A 84 13.74 -9.34 9.48
CA LEU A 84 13.75 -9.26 10.94
C LEU A 84 12.64 -10.10 11.58
N THR A 85 11.48 -10.18 10.93
CA THR A 85 10.38 -11.04 11.39
C THR A 85 10.83 -12.50 11.41
N GLU A 86 11.47 -12.98 10.34
CA GLU A 86 11.99 -14.35 10.24
C GLU A 86 13.08 -14.65 11.28
N LEU A 87 14.01 -13.72 11.48
CA LEU A 87 15.09 -13.86 12.48
C LEU A 87 14.56 -13.94 13.92
N SER A 88 13.44 -13.25 14.19
CA SER A 88 12.85 -13.17 15.53
C SER A 88 11.96 -14.37 15.91
N GLN A 89 11.67 -15.30 14.98
CA GLN A 89 10.74 -16.42 15.23
C GLN A 89 11.19 -17.36 16.35
N ASN A 90 12.46 -17.27 16.80
CA ASN A 90 13.04 -18.15 17.83
C ASN A 90 13.32 -17.47 19.18
N GLU A 91 13.05 -16.16 19.32
CA GLU A 91 13.39 -15.38 20.52
C GLU A 91 12.13 -14.73 21.12
N PRO A 92 11.47 -15.35 22.11
CA PRO A 92 10.33 -14.73 22.76
C PRO A 92 10.79 -13.51 23.59
N SER A 93 10.25 -12.35 23.25
CA SER A 93 10.46 -11.12 24.03
C SER A 93 9.49 -11.06 25.22
N LEU A 94 9.93 -10.41 26.30
CA LEU A 94 9.12 -10.20 27.51
C LEU A 94 7.97 -9.21 27.26
N MET A 95 8.14 -8.29 26.31
CA MET A 95 7.16 -7.26 25.96
C MET A 95 6.52 -7.57 24.61
N GLN A 96 5.22 -7.27 24.50
CA GLN A 96 4.48 -7.37 23.25
C GLN A 96 4.22 -5.98 22.68
N PHE A 97 4.49 -5.81 21.39
CA PHE A 97 4.35 -4.54 20.70
C PHE A 97 3.12 -4.58 19.80
N TYR A 98 2.01 -4.01 20.27
CA TYR A 98 0.75 -3.99 19.55
C TYR A 98 0.68 -2.82 18.57
N VAL A 99 0.38 -3.12 17.31
CA VAL A 99 0.30 -2.15 16.22
C VAL A 99 -1.00 -2.30 15.45
N SER A 100 -1.58 -1.18 15.04
CA SER A 100 -2.78 -1.12 14.21
C SER A 100 -2.59 -1.88 12.91
N LYS A 101 -3.51 -2.79 12.58
CA LYS A 101 -3.58 -3.43 11.27
C LYS A 101 -3.88 -2.41 10.17
N GLN A 102 -4.57 -1.32 10.48
CA GLN A 102 -4.77 -0.23 9.51
C GLN A 102 -3.43 0.40 9.15
N TRP A 103 -2.58 0.67 10.14
CA TRP A 103 -1.23 1.18 9.88
C TRP A 103 -0.37 0.14 9.14
N VAL A 104 -0.40 -1.14 9.53
CA VAL A 104 0.32 -2.21 8.81
C VAL A 104 -0.12 -2.31 7.34
N ASN A 105 -1.40 -2.15 7.05
CA ASN A 105 -1.88 -2.10 5.67
C ASN A 105 -1.32 -0.90 4.89
N LYS A 106 -1.28 0.29 5.51
CA LYS A 106 -0.62 1.46 4.92
C LYS A 106 0.85 1.17 4.68
N PHE A 107 1.56 0.64 5.67
CA PHE A 107 2.98 0.27 5.58
C PHE A 107 3.27 -0.65 4.38
N ASN A 108 2.43 -1.67 4.18
CA ASN A 108 2.57 -2.64 3.10
C ASN A 108 2.23 -2.08 1.71
N THR A 109 1.42 -1.03 1.63
CA THR A 109 0.84 -0.60 0.34
C THR A 109 1.26 0.80 -0.12
N PHE A 110 1.53 1.71 0.83
CA PHE A 110 1.78 3.13 0.56
C PHE A 110 3.29 3.39 0.41
N ALA A 111 3.62 4.43 -0.35
CA ALA A 111 4.97 4.95 -0.43
C ALA A 111 5.33 5.86 0.76
N GLU A 112 4.31 6.34 1.48
CA GLU A 112 4.45 7.21 2.67
C GLU A 112 3.36 6.78 3.68
N PRO A 113 3.58 5.70 4.44
CA PRO A 113 2.56 5.21 5.39
C PRO A 113 2.36 6.12 6.60
N GLY A 114 3.30 7.03 6.84
CA GLY A 114 3.38 7.84 8.06
C GLY A 114 3.94 7.04 9.25
N PRO A 115 4.17 7.73 10.39
CA PRO A 115 4.62 7.08 11.61
C PRO A 115 3.60 6.06 12.10
N ILE A 116 4.04 5.09 12.93
CA ILE A 116 3.15 4.14 13.58
C ILE A 116 2.04 4.89 14.32
N ASP A 117 0.80 4.56 13.98
CA ASP A 117 -0.39 5.19 14.54
C ASP A 117 -1.40 4.11 14.97
N ASN A 118 -1.73 4.12 16.27
CA ASN A 118 -2.65 3.21 16.92
C ASN A 118 -3.97 3.89 17.34
N SER A 119 -4.21 5.13 16.89
CA SER A 119 -5.37 5.94 17.27
C SER A 119 -6.72 5.36 16.80
N ASP A 120 -6.71 4.37 15.90
CA ASP A 120 -7.91 3.67 15.45
C ASP A 120 -8.49 2.72 16.52
N PHE A 121 -7.67 2.27 17.48
CA PHE A 121 -8.12 1.43 18.61
C PHE A 121 -7.72 1.94 19.99
N LEU A 122 -6.75 2.85 20.12
CA LEU A 122 -6.39 3.49 21.39
C LEU A 122 -7.14 4.80 21.61
N CYS A 123 -7.47 5.09 22.87
CA CYS A 123 -7.90 6.42 23.29
C CYS A 123 -6.70 7.33 23.60
N ALA A 124 -6.95 8.62 23.80
CA ALA A 124 -5.91 9.61 24.11
C ALA A 124 -5.09 9.31 25.40
N HIS A 125 -5.58 8.41 26.26
CA HIS A 125 -4.89 7.96 27.48
C HIS A 125 -4.00 6.73 27.26
N GLY A 126 -3.91 6.21 26.03
CA GLY A 126 -3.10 5.02 25.70
C GLY A 126 -3.76 3.68 26.01
N GLY A 127 -4.98 3.67 26.55
CA GLY A 127 -5.79 2.46 26.72
C GLY A 127 -6.63 2.14 25.49
N VAL A 128 -7.07 0.89 25.35
CA VAL A 128 -8.03 0.49 24.30
C VAL A 128 -9.34 1.25 24.49
N HIS A 129 -9.87 1.83 23.41
CA HIS A 129 -11.12 2.57 23.47
C HIS A 129 -12.29 1.62 23.83
N PRO A 130 -13.18 1.96 24.79
CA PRO A 130 -14.21 1.02 25.27
C PRO A 130 -15.14 0.47 24.17
N SER A 131 -15.46 1.26 23.15
CA SER A 131 -16.27 0.79 22.00
C SER A 131 -15.52 -0.13 21.03
N LYS A 132 -14.20 -0.20 21.14
CA LYS A 132 -13.31 -0.99 20.27
C LYS A 132 -12.78 -2.24 20.97
N GLU A 133 -12.82 -2.29 22.30
CA GLU A 133 -12.36 -3.43 23.11
C GLU A 133 -12.90 -4.78 22.62
N PRO A 134 -14.19 -4.95 22.29
CA PRO A 134 -14.72 -6.24 21.83
C PRO A 134 -14.10 -6.72 20.51
N PHE A 135 -13.50 -5.81 19.75
CA PHE A 135 -12.94 -6.03 18.42
C PHE A 135 -11.42 -5.82 18.37
N VAL A 136 -10.74 -5.61 19.50
CA VAL A 136 -9.33 -5.18 19.50
C VAL A 136 -8.41 -6.17 18.78
N ASN A 137 -8.65 -7.48 18.93
CA ASN A 137 -7.91 -8.53 18.22
C ASN A 137 -8.07 -8.48 16.69
N GLN A 138 -9.16 -7.86 16.22
CA GLN A 138 -9.39 -7.61 14.79
C GLN A 138 -8.68 -6.34 14.32
N LEU A 139 -8.37 -5.41 15.22
CA LEU A 139 -7.81 -4.09 14.92
C LEU A 139 -6.29 -4.04 15.05
N CYS A 140 -5.67 -4.80 15.95
CA CYS A 140 -4.22 -4.78 16.15
C CYS A 140 -3.56 -6.14 15.88
N THR A 141 -2.26 -6.09 15.60
CA THR A 141 -1.36 -7.26 15.51
C THR A 141 -0.14 -7.03 16.39
N VAL A 142 0.57 -8.10 16.75
CA VAL A 142 1.82 -8.02 17.51
C VAL A 142 2.99 -8.01 16.53
N LEU A 143 3.95 -7.11 16.74
CA LEU A 143 5.26 -7.13 16.08
C LEU A 143 6.30 -7.74 17.03
N SER A 144 7.31 -8.41 16.47
CA SER A 144 8.47 -8.81 17.25
C SER A 144 9.30 -7.59 17.66
N GLN A 145 10.07 -7.71 18.73
CA GLN A 145 10.86 -6.60 19.26
C GLN A 145 11.81 -6.00 18.22
N GLY A 146 12.53 -6.84 17.46
CA GLY A 146 13.46 -6.35 16.45
C GLY A 146 12.78 -5.60 15.30
N VAL A 147 11.56 -6.00 14.93
CA VAL A 147 10.77 -5.28 13.92
C VAL A 147 10.25 -3.96 14.49
N TRP A 148 9.76 -3.96 15.73
CA TRP A 148 9.32 -2.74 16.40
C TRP A 148 10.44 -1.71 16.51
N GLU A 149 11.60 -2.10 17.04
CA GLU A 149 12.76 -1.21 17.18
C GLU A 149 13.21 -0.64 15.83
N TYR A 150 13.17 -1.45 14.77
CA TYR A 150 13.51 -1.00 13.43
C TYR A 150 12.51 0.03 12.87
N LEU A 151 11.20 -0.20 13.05
CA LEU A 151 10.16 0.64 12.46
C LEU A 151 9.82 1.89 13.28
N TYR A 152 10.04 1.87 14.59
CA TYR A 152 9.65 2.96 15.48
C TYR A 152 10.47 4.24 15.25
N ASP A 153 11.73 4.08 14.85
CA ASP A 153 12.68 5.19 14.64
C ASP A 153 12.79 5.62 13.15
N THR A 154 12.01 5.03 12.25
CA THR A 154 12.03 5.35 10.80
C THR A 154 10.91 6.31 10.41
#